data_AF-A0A828Z169-F1
#
_entry.id   AF-A0A828Z169-F1
#
_cell.length_a   1.000
_cell.length_b   1.000
_cell.length_c   1.000
_cell.angle_alpha   90.00
_cell.angle_beta   90.00
_cell.angle_gamma   90.00
#
_symmetry.space_group_name_H-M   'P 1'
#
loop_
_entity.id
_entity.type
_entity.pdbx_description
1 polymer ?
#
loop_
_entity_poly.entity_id
_entity_poly.type
_entity_poly.pdbx_seq_one_letter_code
_entity_poly.pdbx_strand_id
1 'polypeptide(L)'
;MDLHNQFWSSPHVPNFQRKKEREHQKTASKIWHLIHSKKGENKYHSISEVCSILNVHKQSAMLIIRKWVKLKLIEKRRLNKTRYDQRIDFFLKPKKENLPRILYTRFQRNDFKNFSGLSR
;
A
#
# COMPACT_ATOMS: atom_id res chain seq x y z
N MET A 1 2.46 -21.87 7.09
CA MET A 1 3.76 -21.24 7.40
C MET A 1 3.70 -19.77 6.99
N ASP A 2 4.30 -18.87 7.77
CA ASP A 2 4.32 -17.44 7.50
C ASP A 2 5.23 -17.14 6.29
N LEU A 3 4.64 -17.07 5.09
CA LEU A 3 5.33 -16.83 3.81
C LEU A 3 6.12 -15.51 3.81
N HIS A 4 5.67 -14.53 4.60
CA HIS A 4 6.42 -13.31 4.80
C HIS A 4 7.80 -13.64 5.39
N ASN A 5 7.86 -14.47 6.44
CA ASN A 5 9.12 -14.87 7.06
C ASN A 5 9.95 -15.77 6.14
N GLN A 6 9.30 -16.64 5.35
CA GLN A 6 10.01 -17.47 4.36
C GLN A 6 10.74 -16.62 3.31
N PHE A 7 10.15 -15.52 2.84
CA PHE A 7 10.81 -14.63 1.89
C PHE A 7 12.11 -14.02 2.45
N TRP A 8 12.10 -13.62 3.72
CA TRP A 8 13.27 -13.00 4.35
C TRP A 8 14.37 -14.00 4.67
N SER A 9 13.99 -15.20 5.12
CA SER A 9 14.94 -16.22 5.58
C SER A 9 15.39 -17.20 4.49
N SER A 10 14.67 -17.30 3.36
CA SER A 10 15.00 -18.28 2.31
C SER A 10 16.29 -17.91 1.57
N PRO A 11 17.30 -18.78 1.50
CA PRO A 11 18.55 -18.54 0.78
C PRO A 11 18.33 -18.37 -0.74
N HIS A 12 17.22 -18.87 -1.27
CA HIS A 12 16.86 -18.81 -2.70
C HIS A 12 16.38 -17.42 -3.15
N VAL A 13 16.14 -16.48 -2.24
CA VAL A 13 15.75 -15.11 -2.59
C VAL A 13 17.00 -14.25 -2.72
N PRO A 14 17.33 -13.71 -3.91
CA PRO A 14 18.51 -12.87 -4.08
C PRO A 14 18.46 -11.59 -3.23
N ASN A 15 19.63 -11.14 -2.78
CA ASN A 15 19.77 -9.94 -1.95
C ASN A 15 19.18 -8.67 -2.60
N PHE A 16 19.29 -8.53 -3.93
CA PHE A 16 18.71 -7.38 -4.64
C PHE A 16 17.17 -7.36 -4.55
N GLN A 17 16.50 -8.52 -4.54
CA GLN A 17 15.05 -8.61 -4.36
C GLN A 17 14.66 -8.20 -2.94
N ARG A 18 15.42 -8.66 -1.93
CA ARG A 18 15.21 -8.25 -0.53
C ARG A 18 15.43 -6.75 -0.34
N LYS A 19 16.45 -6.17 -0.99
CA LYS A 19 16.72 -4.72 -0.94
C LYS A 19 15.55 -3.94 -1.56
N LYS A 20 15.09 -4.34 -2.75
CA LYS A 20 13.92 -3.73 -3.40
C LYS A 20 12.66 -3.83 -2.55
N GLU A 21 12.43 -4.97 -1.93
CA GLU A 21 11.30 -5.17 -1.02
C GLU A 21 11.39 -4.25 0.20
N ARG A 22 12.57 -4.12 0.83
CA ARG A 22 12.78 -3.16 1.95
C ARG A 22 12.48 -1.72 1.55
N GLU A 23 12.88 -1.30 0.35
CA GLU A 23 12.56 0.05 -0.13
C GLU A 23 11.04 0.24 -0.30
N HIS A 24 10.33 -0.77 -0.82
CA HIS A 24 8.87 -0.73 -0.86
C HIS A 24 8.24 -0.67 0.55
N GLN A 25 8.76 -1.41 1.53
CA GLN A 25 8.31 -1.32 2.93
C GLN A 25 8.49 0.11 3.48
N LYS A 26 9.68 0.70 3.29
CA LYS A 26 9.96 2.08 3.74
C LYS A 26 9.01 3.09 3.10
N THR A 27 8.84 3.01 1.78
CA THR A 27 7.90 3.87 1.05
C THR A 27 6.47 3.67 1.55
N ALA A 28 6.06 2.43 1.76
CA ALA A 28 4.73 2.10 2.26
C ALA A 28 4.47 2.70 3.64
N SER A 29 5.41 2.57 4.58
CA SER A 29 5.29 3.17 5.91
C SER A 29 5.17 4.70 5.85
N LYS A 30 5.93 5.36 4.97
CA LYS A 30 5.83 6.81 4.76
C LYS A 30 4.47 7.22 4.22
N ILE A 31 3.98 6.52 3.19
CA ILE A 31 2.64 6.79 2.63
C ILE A 31 1.56 6.57 3.69
N TRP A 32 1.65 5.46 4.44
CA TRP A 32 0.67 5.12 5.49
C TRP A 32 0.61 6.20 6.56
N HIS A 33 1.78 6.61 7.08
CA HIS A 33 1.85 7.67 8.07
C HIS A 33 1.26 8.98 7.55
N LEU A 34 1.56 9.36 6.30
CA LEU A 34 1.02 10.57 5.69
C LEU A 34 -0.51 10.53 5.59
N ILE A 35 -1.10 9.46 5.05
CA ILE A 35 -2.56 9.38 4.87
C ILE A 35 -3.34 9.22 6.18
N HIS A 36 -2.68 8.79 7.26
CA HIS A 36 -3.25 8.73 8.61
C HIS A 36 -3.01 9.99 9.44
N SER A 37 -2.03 10.81 9.08
CA SER A 37 -1.77 12.08 9.76
C SER A 37 -2.95 13.02 9.52
N LYS A 38 -3.81 13.18 10.54
CA LYS A 38 -4.98 14.08 10.51
C LYS A 38 -4.51 15.54 10.60
N LYS A 39 -3.82 16.05 9.58
CA LYS A 39 -3.53 17.48 9.48
C LYS A 39 -4.68 18.19 8.78
N GLY A 40 -5.62 18.71 9.58
CA GLY A 40 -6.52 19.80 9.22
C GLY A 40 -7.53 19.50 8.12
N GLU A 41 -8.80 19.40 8.50
CA GLU A 41 -9.98 19.13 7.66
C GLU A 41 -10.01 17.73 7.03
N ASN A 42 -11.22 17.21 6.82
CA ASN A 42 -11.55 15.87 6.31
C ASN A 42 -11.07 15.57 4.87
N LYS A 43 -9.92 16.09 4.46
CA LYS A 43 -9.40 16.00 3.10
C LYS A 43 -8.43 14.84 2.98
N TYR A 44 -8.85 13.82 2.25
CA TYR A 44 -7.99 12.71 1.86
C TYR A 44 -6.91 13.19 0.88
N HIS A 45 -5.72 12.60 0.94
CA HIS A 45 -4.68 12.85 -0.06
C HIS A 45 -4.93 12.05 -1.34
N SER A 46 -4.77 12.68 -2.48
CA SER A 46 -4.67 12.04 -3.79
C SER A 46 -3.32 11.34 -3.97
N ILE A 47 -3.21 10.45 -4.95
CA ILE A 47 -1.94 9.78 -5.25
C ILE A 47 -0.91 10.81 -5.70
N SER A 48 -1.32 11.79 -6.52
CA SER A 48 -0.40 12.82 -7.00
C SER A 48 0.14 13.68 -5.86
N GLU A 49 -0.71 14.06 -4.90
CA GLU A 49 -0.27 14.78 -3.68
C GLU A 49 0.71 13.94 -2.86
N VAL A 50 0.40 12.67 -2.62
CA VAL A 50 1.31 11.75 -1.90
C VAL A 50 2.66 11.63 -2.60
N CYS A 51 2.66 11.47 -3.92
CA CYS A 51 3.90 11.35 -4.71
C CYS A 51 4.74 12.64 -4.62
N SER A 52 4.08 13.80 -4.67
CA SER A 52 4.74 15.10 -4.55
C SER A 52 5.32 15.32 -3.15
N ILE A 53 4.54 15.09 -2.09
CA ILE A 53 4.95 15.30 -0.69
C ILE A 53 6.13 14.39 -0.32
N LEU A 54 6.08 13.11 -0.72
CA LEU A 54 7.09 12.13 -0.34
C LEU A 54 8.26 12.06 -1.33
N ASN A 55 8.20 12.80 -2.44
CA ASN A 55 9.11 12.70 -3.56
C ASN A 55 9.32 11.24 -4.03
N VAL A 56 8.20 10.54 -4.28
CA VAL A 56 8.19 9.13 -4.66
C VAL A 56 7.66 8.99 -6.08
N HIS A 57 8.31 8.12 -6.87
CA HIS A 57 7.85 7.84 -8.22
C HIS A 57 6.44 7.22 -8.24
N LYS A 58 5.57 7.75 -9.11
CA LYS A 58 4.16 7.37 -9.17
C LYS A 58 3.94 5.86 -9.34
N GLN A 59 4.79 5.19 -10.12
CA GLN A 59 4.66 3.74 -10.34
C GLN A 59 4.95 2.94 -9.07
N SER A 60 5.95 3.34 -8.28
CA SER A 60 6.28 2.71 -7.00
C SER A 60 5.15 2.91 -5.98
N ALA A 61 4.60 4.12 -5.89
CA ALA A 61 3.44 4.40 -5.04
C ALA A 61 2.21 3.60 -5.49
N MET A 62 1.92 3.57 -6.79
CA MET A 62 0.79 2.82 -7.34
C MET A 62 0.89 1.32 -7.11
N LEU A 63 2.09 0.73 -7.16
CA LEU A 63 2.31 -0.68 -6.84
C LEU A 63 1.88 -1.00 -5.40
N ILE A 64 2.27 -0.15 -4.44
CA ILE A 64 1.90 -0.27 -3.03
C ILE A 64 0.39 -0.09 -2.85
N ILE A 65 -0.15 1.01 -3.37
CA ILE A 65 -1.55 1.42 -3.20
C ILE A 65 -2.49 0.39 -3.83
N ARG A 66 -2.17 -0.15 -5.01
CA ARG A 66 -2.98 -1.21 -5.65
C ARG A 66 -3.11 -2.44 -4.77
N LYS A 67 -2.07 -2.81 -4.03
CA LYS A 67 -2.12 -3.93 -3.07
C LYS A 67 -3.00 -3.60 -1.88
N TRP A 68 -2.86 -2.40 -1.32
CA TRP A 68 -3.73 -1.95 -0.23
C TRP A 68 -5.21 -1.93 -0.62
N VAL A 69 -5.54 -1.52 -1.84
CA VAL A 69 -6.91 -1.63 -2.38
C VAL A 69 -7.34 -3.08 -2.47
N LYS A 70 -6.50 -3.99 -3.00
CA LYS A 70 -6.81 -5.43 -3.06
C LYS A 70 -7.02 -6.05 -1.68
N LEU A 71 -6.33 -5.55 -0.65
CA LEU A 71 -6.44 -5.97 0.75
C LEU A 71 -7.51 -5.20 1.54
N LYS A 72 -8.23 -4.27 0.91
CA LYS A 72 -9.23 -3.42 1.58
C LYS A 72 -8.68 -2.63 2.78
N LEU A 73 -7.38 -2.30 2.77
CA LEU A 73 -6.75 -1.45 3.79
C LEU A 73 -7.09 0.02 3.59
N ILE A 74 -7.35 0.39 2.34
CA ILE A 74 -7.80 1.71 1.93
C ILE A 74 -8.98 1.59 0.98
N GLU A 75 -9.69 2.70 0.80
CA GLU A 75 -10.73 2.87 -0.20
C GLU A 75 -10.35 3.99 -1.17
N LYS A 76 -10.72 3.80 -2.45
CA LYS A 76 -10.59 4.85 -3.47
C LYS A 76 -11.77 5.80 -3.36
N ARG A 77 -11.51 7.10 -3.31
CA ARG A 77 -12.53 8.15 -3.39
C ARG A 77 -12.34 8.98 -4.65
N ARG A 78 -13.46 9.33 -5.30
CA ARG A 78 -13.44 10.09 -6.55
C ARG A 78 -12.87 11.47 -6.30
N LEU A 79 -12.00 11.91 -7.22
CA LEU A 79 -11.75 13.34 -7.42
C LEU A 79 -13.02 13.93 -8.05
N ASN A 80 -13.44 15.13 -7.66
CA ASN A 80 -14.71 15.79 -8.07
C ASN A 80 -14.88 16.07 -9.58
N LYS A 81 -14.07 15.44 -10.43
CA LYS A 81 -14.11 15.56 -11.88
C LYS A 81 -15.02 14.48 -12.47
N THR A 82 -16.10 14.90 -13.11
CA THR A 82 -17.13 14.07 -13.76
C THR A 82 -16.61 13.08 -14.81
N ARG A 83 -15.40 13.28 -15.35
CA ARG A 83 -14.79 12.45 -16.40
C ARG A 83 -13.40 11.86 -16.06
N TYR A 84 -13.04 11.78 -14.77
CA TYR A 84 -11.68 11.40 -14.37
C TYR A 84 -11.46 9.88 -14.25
N ASP A 85 -10.35 9.38 -14.81
CA ASP A 85 -9.97 7.98 -14.70
C ASP A 85 -9.32 7.67 -13.33
N GLN A 86 -10.06 6.95 -12.47
CA GLN A 86 -9.60 6.47 -11.16
C GLN A 86 -8.48 5.41 -11.23
N ARG A 87 -8.02 5.05 -12.42
CA ARG A 87 -6.79 4.28 -12.62
C ARG A 87 -5.54 5.16 -12.50
N ILE A 88 -5.68 6.47 -12.73
CA ILE A 88 -4.58 7.42 -12.83
C ILE A 88 -4.36 8.17 -11.50
N ASP A 89 -5.44 8.59 -10.85
CA ASP A 89 -5.40 9.30 -9.57
C ASP A 89 -6.74 9.19 -8.82
N PHE A 90 -6.70 9.25 -7.51
CA PHE A 90 -7.87 9.18 -6.64
C PHE A 90 -7.46 9.50 -5.21
N PHE A 91 -8.44 9.90 -4.41
CA PHE A 91 -8.25 10.12 -2.99
C PHE A 91 -8.09 8.79 -2.23
N LEU A 92 -7.14 8.76 -1.32
CA LEU A 92 -6.80 7.62 -0.48
C LEU A 92 -7.50 7.76 0.87
N LYS A 93 -8.53 6.95 1.11
CA LYS A 93 -9.22 6.89 2.41
C LYS A 93 -8.74 5.66 3.19
N PRO A 94 -8.02 5.81 4.31
CA PRO A 94 -7.69 4.69 5.19
C PRO A 94 -8.93 3.97 5.74
N LYS A 95 -8.88 2.64 5.84
CA LYS A 95 -9.91 1.79 6.46
C LYS A 95 -9.41 0.95 7.63
N LYS A 96 -8.10 0.85 7.81
CA LYS A 96 -7.47 0.13 8.92
C LYS A 96 -6.55 1.07 9.68
N GLU A 97 -6.38 0.85 10.97
CA GLU A 97 -5.48 1.64 11.82
C GLU A 97 -4.02 1.28 11.55
N ASN A 98 -3.73 -0.02 11.53
CA ASN A 98 -2.38 -0.54 11.39
C ASN A 98 -2.08 -1.01 9.96
N LEU A 99 -0.84 -0.75 9.52
CA LEU A 99 -0.30 -1.29 8.27
C LEU A 99 0.11 -2.75 8.50
N PRO A 100 -0.52 -3.73 7.83
CA PRO A 100 -0.11 -5.12 7.95
C PRO A 100 1.28 -5.35 7.33
N ARG A 101 1.97 -6.37 7.82
CA ARG A 101 3.27 -6.83 7.31
C ARG A 101 3.04 -7.66 6.04
N ILE A 102 3.23 -7.07 4.86
CA ILE A 102 2.89 -7.68 3.57
C ILE A 102 4.06 -7.57 2.60
N LEU A 103 4.21 -8.49 1.65
CA LEU A 103 5.22 -8.32 0.57
C LEU A 103 4.65 -7.52 -0.61
N TYR A 104 5.43 -6.57 -1.13
CA TYR A 104 5.11 -5.66 -2.23
C TYR A 104 5.59 -6.15 -3.60
N THR A 105 6.58 -7.03 -3.67
CA THR A 105 7.01 -7.65 -4.94
C THR A 105 6.34 -9.00 -5.17
N ARG A 106 6.28 -9.87 -4.16
CA ARG A 106 5.65 -11.20 -4.22
C ARG A 106 4.25 -11.21 -3.62
N PHE A 107 3.31 -10.47 -4.20
CA PHE A 107 1.93 -10.50 -3.70
C PHE A 107 1.30 -11.86 -3.96
N GLN A 108 0.84 -12.55 -2.93
CA GLN A 108 -0.14 -13.62 -3.10
C GLN A 108 -1.39 -13.27 -2.29
N ARG A 109 -2.54 -13.40 -2.97
CA ARG A 109 -3.84 -12.95 -2.47
C ARG A 109 -4.40 -13.90 -1.40
N ASN A 110 -3.99 -15.16 -1.43
CA ASN A 110 -4.56 -16.24 -0.60
C ASN A 110 -4.14 -16.12 0.87
N ASP A 111 -2.98 -15.52 1.16
CA ASP A 111 -2.39 -15.50 2.50
C ASP A 111 -3.06 -14.49 3.44
N PHE A 112 -3.79 -13.52 2.88
CA PHE A 112 -4.50 -12.50 3.65
C PHE A 112 -5.90 -12.91 4.11
N LYS A 113 -6.45 -14.01 3.59
CA LYS A 113 -7.71 -14.55 4.13
C LYS A 113 -7.57 -14.88 5.62
N ASN A 114 -6.37 -15.31 6.04
CA ASN A 114 -6.08 -15.69 7.41
C ASN A 114 -5.90 -14.50 8.37
N PHE A 115 -5.50 -13.32 7.88
CA PHE A 115 -5.36 -12.11 8.72
C PHE A 115 -6.66 -11.33 8.91
N SER A 116 -7.71 -11.65 8.14
CA SER A 116 -8.99 -10.96 8.22
C SER A 116 -9.96 -11.49 9.30
N GLY A 117 -9.58 -12.51 10.08
CA GLY A 117 -10.50 -13.07 11.09
C GLY A 117 -11.85 -13.50 10.51
N LEU A 118 -11.88 -13.84 9.22
CA LEU A 118 -13.04 -14.45 8.57
C LEU A 118 -12.74 -15.94 8.44
N SER A 119 -12.68 -16.60 9.59
CA SER A 119 -13.05 -18.01 9.66
C SER A 119 -14.55 -18.07 9.34
N ARG A 120 -14.91 -18.78 8.28
CA ARG A 120 -16.25 -19.37 8.19
C ARG A 120 -16.24 -20.65 9.02
#